data_AF-A0AAY5KZH7-F1
#
_entry.id   AF-A0AAY5KZH7-F1
#
_cell.length_a   1.000
_cell.length_b   1.000
_cell.length_c   1.000
_cell.angle_alpha   90.00
_cell.angle_beta   90.00
_cell.angle_gamma   90.00
#
_symmetry.space_group_name_H-M   'P 1'
#
loop_
_entity.id
_entity.type
_entity.pdbx_description
1 polymer ?
#
loop_
_entity_poly.entity_id
_entity_poly.type
_entity_poly.pdbx_seq_one_letter_code
_entity_poly.pdbx_strand_id
1 'polypeptide(L)' 'MLSTVSRQLKSHPALVPLFIFIGGGMCMSGAYLVRLAMGPHVSWNRNGNPEPWNKTAPTQQHKVSHFITVWSIIIYK' A
#
# COMPACT_ATOMS: atom_id res chain seq x y z
N MET A 1 3.69 26.95 7.69
CA MET A 1 4.44 25.70 7.47
C MET A 1 4.51 25.31 6.00
N LEU A 2 3.40 25.22 5.27
CA LEU A 2 3.46 24.94 3.82
C LEU A 2 4.06 26.11 3.01
N SER A 3 3.81 27.35 3.43
CA SER A 3 4.38 28.57 2.84
C SER A 3 5.90 28.67 2.97
N THR A 4 6.48 28.12 4.03
CA THR A 4 7.94 28.09 4.22
C THR A 4 8.59 27.04 3.32
N VAL A 5 7.95 25.87 3.16
CA VAL A 5 8.40 24.81 2.24
C VAL A 5 8.36 25.27 0.78
N SER A 6 7.29 25.94 0.35
CA SER A 6 7.18 26.45 -1.02
C SER A 6 8.21 27.55 -1.32
N ARG A 7 8.60 28.35 -0.32
CA ARG A 7 9.68 29.33 -0.45
C ARG A 7 11.05 28.65 -0.59
N GLN A 8 11.30 27.57 0.16
CA GLN A 8 12.55 26.80 0.08
C GLN A 8 12.71 26.06 -1.25
N LEU A 9 11.63 25.50 -1.79
CA LEU A 9 11.59 24.87 -3.12
C LEU A 9 11.95 25.85 -4.25
N LYS A 10 11.59 27.13 -4.11
CA LYS A 10 11.94 28.19 -5.09
C LYS A 10 13.37 28.68 -4.95
N SER A 11 13.91 28.74 -3.73
CA SER A 11 15.28 29.20 -3.47
C SER A 11 16.34 28.14 -3.78
N HIS A 12 16.01 26.85 -3.69
CA HIS A 12 16.94 25.75 -3.96
C HIS A 12 16.30 24.68 -4.86
N PRO A 13 16.47 24.76 -6.20
CA PRO A 13 15.84 23.82 -7.14
C PRO A 13 16.32 22.37 -6.98
N ALA A 14 17.50 22.15 -6.38
CA ALA A 14 18.02 20.82 -6.08
C ALA A 14 17.18 20.01 -5.08
N LEU A 15 16.31 20.67 -4.28
CA LEU A 15 15.43 19.99 -3.33
C LEU A 15 14.18 19.38 -3.98
N VAL A 16 13.80 19.83 -5.18
CA VAL A 16 12.61 19.35 -5.91
C VAL A 16 12.62 17.82 -6.12
N PRO A 17 13.68 17.20 -6.68
CA PRO A 17 13.71 15.75 -6.87
C PRO A 17 13.61 14.97 -5.56
N LEU A 18 14.21 15.47 -4.46
CA LEU A 18 14.12 14.84 -3.15
C LEU A 18 12.66 14.76 -2.66
N PHE A 19 11.92 15.86 -2.74
CA PHE A 19 10.52 15.89 -2.33
C PHE A 19 9.62 15.03 -3.21
N ILE A 20 9.94 14.88 -4.50
CA ILE A 20 9.21 13.98 -5.40
C ILE A 20 9.39 12.52 -4.98
N PHE A 21 10.60 12.08 -4.64
CA PHE A 21 10.82 10.70 -4.20
C PHE A 21 10.19 10.42 -2.83
N ILE A 22 10.28 11.36 -1.89
CA ILE A 22 9.66 11.21 -0.57
C ILE A 22 8.13 11.22 -0.69
N GLY A 23 7.57 12.22 -1.37
CA GLY A 23 6.13 12.34 -1.59
C GLY A 23 5.58 11.17 -2.40
N GLY A 24 6.28 10.78 -3.47
CA GLY A 24 5.96 9.60 -4.27
C GLY A 24 5.98 8.32 -3.45
N GLY A 25 7.00 8.11 -2.62
CA GLY A 25 7.08 6.94 -1.72
C GLY A 25 5.94 6.90 -0.71
N MET A 26 5.59 8.04 -0.11
CA MET A 26 4.47 8.14 0.84
C MET A 26 3.12 7.88 0.15
N CYS A 27 2.89 8.49 -1.02
CA CYS A 27 1.67 8.27 -1.79
C CYS A 27 1.55 6.82 -2.25
N MET A 28 2.64 6.21 -2.71
CA MET A 28 2.63 4.83 -3.21
C MET A 28 2.45 3.81 -2.08
N SER A 29 3.06 4.05 -0.92
CA SER A 29 2.81 3.27 0.30
C SER A 29 1.34 3.38 0.74
N GLY A 30 0.80 4.60 0.79
CA GLY A 30 -0.61 4.84 1.10
C GLY A 30 -1.57 4.16 0.11
N ALA A 31 -1.29 4.25 -1.19
CA ALA A 31 -2.09 3.59 -2.23
C ALA A 31 -2.06 2.06 -2.08
N TYR A 32 -0.92 1.47 -1.72
CA TYR A 32 -0.81 0.04 -1.45
C TYR A 32 -1.64 -0.38 -0.23
N LEU A 33 -1.60 0.41 0.84
CA LEU A 33 -2.41 0.18 2.04
C LEU A 33 -3.90 0.28 1.73
N VAL A 34 -4.34 1.25 0.92
CA VAL A 34 -5.74 1.37 0.48
C VAL A 34 -6.16 0.16 -0.35
N ARG A 35 -5.30 -0.30 -1.27
CA ARG A 35 -5.56 -1.51 -2.06
C ARG A 35 -5.66 -2.77 -1.18
N LEU A 36 -4.86 -2.85 -0.12
CA LEU A 36 -4.93 -3.95 0.85
C LEU A 36 -6.19 -3.86 1.72
N ALA A 37 -6.53 -2.66 2.18
CA ALA A 37 -7.72 -2.35 2.96
C ALA A 37 -9.01 -2.71 2.21
N MET A 38 -9.04 -2.58 0.88
CA MET A 38 -10.19 -2.95 0.06
C MET A 38 -10.22 -4.45 -0.33
N GLY A 39 -9.32 -5.26 0.22
CA GLY A 39 -9.27 -6.69 -0.05
C GLY A 39 -10.52 -7.44 0.45
N PRO A 40 -10.87 -8.58 -0.16
CA PRO A 40 -12.06 -9.38 0.20
C PRO A 40 -12.01 -9.96 1.63
N HIS A 41 -10.85 -9.90 2.28
CA HIS A 41 -10.59 -10.37 3.64
C HIS A 41 -10.77 -9.26 4.70
N VAL A 42 -10.99 -8.01 4.30
CA VAL A 42 -11.16 -6.88 5.22
C VAL A 42 -12.62 -6.44 5.21
N SER A 43 -13.30 -6.55 6.36
CA SER A 43 -14.70 -6.11 6.52
C SER A 43 -14.76 -4.72 7.16
N TRP A 44 -15.26 -3.73 6.42
CA TRP A 44 -15.51 -2.37 6.91
C TRP A 44 -16.93 -2.17 7.46
N ASN A 45 -17.77 -3.20 7.41
CA ASN A 45 -19.16 -3.12 7.86
C ASN A 45 -19.26 -3.34 9.37
N ARG A 46 -19.43 -2.25 10.13
CA ARG A 46 -19.47 -2.26 11.60
C ARG A 46 -20.87 -2.51 12.18
N ASN A 47 -21.94 -2.18 11.45
CA ASN A 47 -23.30 -2.11 12.01
C ASN A 47 -24.33 -3.00 11.29
N GLY A 48 -24.04 -3.51 10.09
CA GLY A 48 -25.02 -4.25 9.28
C GLY A 48 -24.81 -5.76 9.20
N ASN A 49 -23.73 -6.29 9.80
CA ASN A 49 -23.46 -7.73 9.79
C ASN A 49 -22.57 -8.10 11.00
N PRO A 50 -23.14 -8.55 12.13
CA PRO A 50 -22.38 -8.92 13.32
C PRO A 50 -21.43 -10.11 13.10
N GLU A 51 -21.61 -10.84 11.99
CA GLU A 51 -20.90 -12.08 11.66
C GLU A 51 -20.18 -11.98 10.31
N PRO A 52 -18.97 -11.37 10.24
CA PRO A 52 -18.27 -11.11 8.98
C PRO A 52 -17.97 -12.36 8.14
N TRP A 53 -17.94 -13.55 8.74
CA TRP A 53 -17.71 -14.84 8.09
C TRP A 53 -18.85 -15.27 7.15
N ASN A 54 -20.06 -14.72 7.31
CA ASN A 54 -21.21 -15.11 6.49
C ASN A 54 -21.11 -14.64 5.02
N LYS A 55 -20.15 -13.74 4.71
CA LYS A 55 -19.87 -13.26 3.35
C LYS A 55 -18.66 -13.91 2.69
N THR A 56 -17.92 -14.75 3.42
CA THR A 56 -16.71 -15.39 2.90
C THR A 56 -17.12 -16.67 2.17
N ALA A 57 -17.12 -16.65 0.83
CA ALA A 57 -17.39 -17.86 0.05
C ALA A 57 -16.31 -18.93 0.34
N PRO A 58 -16.66 -20.23 0.50
CA PRO A 58 -15.69 -21.32 0.71
C PRO A 58 -14.63 -21.45 -0.39
N THR A 59 -14.85 -20.83 -1.55
CA THR A 59 -13.98 -20.85 -2.73
C THR A 59 -12.93 -19.72 -2.73
N GLN A 60 -12.82 -18.92 -1.68
CA GLN A 60 -11.79 -17.89 -1.54
C GLN A 60 -10.41 -18.54 -1.34
N GLN A 61 -9.76 -18.95 -2.44
CA GLN A 61 -8.41 -19.53 -2.40
C GLN A 61 -7.36 -18.42 -2.51
N HIS A 62 -6.61 -18.19 -1.44
CA HIS A 62 -5.49 -17.25 -1.45
C HIS A 62 -4.38 -17.75 -2.39
N LYS A 63 -4.24 -17.10 -3.55
CA LYS A 63 -3.08 -17.30 -4.42
C LYS A 63 -1.86 -16.68 -3.75
N VAL A 64 -0.95 -17.54 -3.26
CA VAL A 64 0.37 -17.12 -2.80
C VAL A 64 1.11 -16.48 -3.97
N SER A 65 1.64 -15.27 -3.78
CA SER A 65 2.42 -14.58 -4.81
C SER A 65 3.61 -15.43 -5.24
N HIS A 66 3.60 -15.82 -6.51
CA HIS A 66 4.56 -16.72 -7.16
C HIS A 66 6.02 -16.22 -7.13
N PHE A 67 6.24 -14.96 -6.75
CA PHE A 67 7.55 -14.31 -6.68
C PHE A 67 8.41 -14.81 -5.50
N ILE A 68 7.80 -15.21 -4.39
CA ILE A 68 8.52 -15.64 -3.17
C ILE A 68 9.12 -17.03 -3.35
N THR A 69 8.43 -17.92 -4.05
CA THR A 69 8.90 -19.30 -4.30
C THR A 69 10.08 -19.36 -5.26
N VAL A 70 10.10 -18.51 -6.30
CA VAL A 70 11.20 -18.49 -7.29
C VAL A 70 12.50 -17.96 -6.66
N TRP A 71 12.41 -16.94 -5.80
CA TRP A 71 13.58 -16.34 -5.16
C TRP A 71 14.22 -17.27 -4.11
N SER A 72 13.39 -18.03 -3.39
CA SER A 72 13.87 -19.06 -2.46
C SER A 72 14.65 -20.16 -3.19
N ILE A 73 14.15 -20.65 -4.34
CA ILE A 73 14.84 -21.70 -5.12
C ILE A 73 16.22 -21.24 -5.63
N ILE A 74 16.41 -19.94 -5.89
CA ILE A 74 17.69 -19.40 -6.37
C ILE A 74 18.71 -19.24 -5.22
N ILE A 75 18.26 -18.97 -3.99
CA ILE A 75 19.15 -18.82 -2.83
C ILE A 75 19.57 -20.16 -2.22
N TYR A 76 18.69 -21.16 -2.30
CA TYR A 76 18.95 -22.49 -1.75
C TYR A 76 19.50 -23.49 -2.79
N LYS A 77 19.99 -22.99 -3.94
CA LYS A 77 20.62 -23.79 -5.00
C LYS A 77 22.06 -23.36 -5.25
#